data_AF-A0A1G0UXG8-F1
#
_entry.id   AF-A0A1G0UXG8-F1
#
_cell.length_a   1.000
_cell.length_b   1.000
_cell.length_c   1.000
_cell.angle_alpha   90.00
_cell.angle_beta   90.00
_cell.angle_gamma   90.00
#
_symmetry.space_group_name_H-M   'P 1'
#
loop_
_entity.id
_entity.type
_entity.pdbx_description
1 polymer ?
#
loop_
_entity_poly.entity_id
_entity_poly.type
_entity_poly.pdbx_seq_one_letter_code
_entity_poly.pdbx_strand_id
1 'polypeptide(L)'
;QNFIFSDNSSGESFVKMSSELYTVLSSAGISVHNFIIDGKGLNPQLLNFWMQIHPPILFTGFSMSTVPFSFAIAAMLKNDYKDWIKQAFPWVLAGAGILGLGIMLGGYWAYEMLGWGGYWAWDPVENSSLIPWLVGVASIHTLLVQRRSQAKGGIGRYAKTNLILCLMTYILVLYSTFLTRSGVLGDASVHSFVDPGMVVYLFLVIFIGAFIILGFGMLIYRWKTLTEETPTDEGLLSRDLALFTAAIVLSASAIIVLVGTSAPLFGHAVDTFFYNEMHAPLAIIIGLLNGLSLLLKWKTTKKEEIIKKSVFSVAASIILAILIVLFGGITDIMMIILAFSAAFSFFVNAEIAVKIVRGNMKMLGAYVAHIGIALFILGVIGSAAYSTEEDIDLVKNEPKEAFGYQLVFTGFQPIENNTKYAFNIDIKKGDKVYSVSPVMYISEFNNGLMREPAILTTLTRDIYVSPLGYEDQSQSQVQGETVNLELGDSKEIDGVKIEYKDFDKPEMSVMMGGGDFQMGTKLVITKDGKSYNAEPLIKKEG
;
A
#
# COMPACT_ATOMS: atom_id res chain seq x y z
N GLN A 1 25.84 27.87 -18.05
CA GLN A 1 26.68 26.88 -18.77
C GLN A 1 28.14 26.94 -18.35
N ASN A 2 28.85 28.08 -18.45
CA ASN A 2 30.28 28.17 -18.06
C ASN A 2 30.62 27.85 -16.60
N PHE A 3 29.62 27.80 -15.73
CA PHE A 3 29.78 27.49 -14.31
C PHE A 3 29.25 26.10 -13.94
N ILE A 4 28.69 25.36 -14.90
CA ILE A 4 28.19 24.00 -14.71
C ILE A 4 29.29 23.05 -15.15
N PHE A 5 29.65 22.09 -14.30
CA PHE A 5 30.59 21.03 -14.63
C PHE A 5 29.96 19.68 -14.28
N SER A 6 30.05 18.74 -15.19
CA SER A 6 29.58 17.37 -14.96
C SER A 6 30.75 16.50 -14.56
N ASP A 7 30.62 15.77 -13.46
CA ASP A 7 31.54 14.72 -13.10
C ASP A 7 31.19 13.47 -13.90
N ASN A 8 32.03 13.12 -14.86
CA ASN A 8 31.82 11.96 -15.73
C ASN A 8 31.84 10.62 -14.99
N SER A 9 32.32 10.58 -13.75
CA SER A 9 32.37 9.36 -12.94
C SER A 9 31.11 9.12 -12.12
N SER A 10 30.45 10.19 -11.66
CA SER A 10 29.18 10.12 -10.91
C SER A 10 27.95 10.44 -11.74
N GLY A 11 28.11 11.04 -12.93
CA GLY A 11 27.01 11.56 -13.74
C GLY A 11 26.37 12.84 -13.17
N GLU A 12 26.87 13.35 -12.05
CA GLU A 12 26.30 14.52 -11.38
C GLU A 12 26.80 15.82 -12.01
N SER A 13 25.91 16.80 -12.10
CA SER A 13 26.22 18.15 -12.57
C SER A 13 26.31 19.12 -11.40
N PHE A 14 27.45 19.77 -11.25
CA PHE A 14 27.76 20.70 -10.19
C PHE A 14 27.82 22.12 -10.72
N VAL A 15 27.48 23.07 -9.86
CA VAL A 15 27.66 24.49 -10.15
C VAL A 15 28.85 25.00 -9.34
N LYS A 16 29.90 25.46 -10.03
CA LYS A 16 31.05 26.08 -9.38
C LYS A 16 30.67 27.50 -8.96
N MET A 17 30.50 27.70 -7.65
CA MET A 17 30.40 29.04 -7.07
C MET A 17 31.77 29.75 -7.11
N SER A 18 32.11 30.33 -8.26
CA SER A 18 33.27 31.22 -8.39
C SER A 18 32.95 32.65 -7.99
N SER A 19 33.99 33.45 -7.75
CA SER A 19 33.85 34.90 -7.57
C SER A 19 33.19 35.57 -8.79
N GLU A 20 33.41 35.06 -10.01
CA GLU A 20 32.73 35.58 -11.20
C GLU A 20 31.24 35.25 -11.19
N LEU A 21 30.85 34.01 -10.86
CA LEU A 21 29.43 33.64 -10.76
C LEU A 21 28.74 34.46 -9.68
N TYR A 22 29.35 34.62 -8.50
CA TYR A 22 28.83 35.47 -7.44
C TYR A 22 28.61 36.91 -7.92
N THR A 23 29.58 37.47 -8.66
CA THR A 23 29.49 38.84 -9.18
C THR A 23 28.37 38.97 -10.22
N VAL A 24 28.23 38.00 -11.12
CA VAL A 24 27.15 37.95 -12.12
C VAL A 24 25.79 37.91 -11.41
N LEU A 25 25.62 37.02 -10.42
CA LEU A 25 24.39 36.90 -9.65
C LEU A 25 24.05 38.18 -8.89
N SER A 26 25.03 38.72 -8.16
CA SER A 26 24.87 39.97 -7.42
C SER A 26 24.54 41.15 -8.35
N SER A 27 25.14 41.20 -9.55
CA SER A 27 24.86 42.25 -10.53
C SER A 27 23.45 42.14 -11.13
N ALA A 28 22.90 40.93 -11.20
CA ALA A 28 21.52 40.65 -11.60
C ALA A 28 20.52 40.81 -10.44
N GLY A 29 20.98 41.19 -9.24
CA GLY A 29 20.15 41.29 -8.04
C GLY A 29 19.73 39.93 -7.47
N ILE A 30 20.33 38.84 -7.91
CA ILE A 30 20.05 37.47 -7.46
C ILE A 30 21.02 37.15 -6.32
N SER A 31 20.50 36.94 -5.11
CA SER A 31 21.33 36.50 -3.99
C SER A 31 21.81 35.06 -4.22
N VAL A 32 22.94 34.66 -3.60
CA VAL A 32 23.37 33.25 -3.64
C VAL A 32 22.29 32.32 -3.07
N HIS A 33 21.54 32.80 -2.08
CA HIS A 33 20.44 32.04 -1.50
C HIS A 33 19.28 31.85 -2.49
N ASN A 34 19.00 32.82 -3.36
CA ASN A 34 17.99 32.70 -4.42
C ASN A 34 18.51 31.92 -5.63
N PHE A 35 19.84 31.86 -5.81
CA PHE A 35 20.49 31.13 -6.90
C PHE A 35 20.68 29.64 -6.61
N ILE A 36 21.06 29.31 -5.38
CA ILE A 36 20.95 27.95 -4.88
C ILE A 36 19.45 27.69 -4.77
N ILE A 37 18.90 27.08 -5.82
CA ILE A 37 17.51 26.63 -5.85
C ILE A 37 17.31 25.85 -4.55
N ASP A 38 16.39 26.33 -3.70
CA ASP A 38 15.83 25.49 -2.65
C ASP A 38 15.49 24.16 -3.32
N GLY A 39 15.97 23.04 -2.78
CA GLY A 39 15.67 21.73 -3.35
C GLY A 39 14.18 21.67 -3.68
N LYS A 40 13.81 21.02 -4.80
CA LYS A 40 12.48 21.06 -5.44
C LYS A 40 11.26 20.84 -4.52
N GLY A 41 11.49 20.53 -3.26
CA GLY A 41 10.52 20.33 -2.23
C GLY A 41 10.15 18.85 -2.15
N LEU A 42 9.04 18.59 -1.49
CA LEU A 42 8.39 17.30 -1.56
C LEU A 42 7.69 17.17 -2.92
N ASN A 43 7.53 15.94 -3.40
CA ASN A 43 6.56 15.66 -4.45
C ASN A 43 5.20 16.27 -4.03
N PRO A 44 4.53 17.08 -4.89
CA PRO A 44 3.29 17.75 -4.52
C PRO A 44 2.19 16.82 -4.02
N GLN A 45 2.14 15.56 -4.46
CA GLN A 45 1.19 14.55 -3.95
C GLN A 45 1.35 14.28 -2.44
N LEU A 46 2.53 14.58 -1.89
CA LEU A 46 2.84 14.43 -0.47
C LEU A 46 2.36 15.64 0.37
N LEU A 47 1.90 16.72 -0.25
CA LEU A 47 1.43 17.94 0.42
C LEU A 47 -0.05 17.81 0.84
N ASN A 48 -0.33 16.86 1.72
CA ASN A 48 -1.68 16.55 2.20
C ASN A 48 -1.72 16.38 3.73
N PHE A 49 -2.89 16.62 4.35
CA PHE A 49 -3.08 16.48 5.79
C PHE A 49 -2.76 15.07 6.30
N TRP A 50 -3.19 14.02 5.59
CA TRP A 50 -2.91 12.64 5.95
C TRP A 50 -1.42 12.33 5.86
N MET A 51 -0.71 12.91 4.88
CA MET A 51 0.76 12.85 4.79
C MET A 51 1.47 13.50 5.96
N GLN A 52 0.85 14.50 6.58
CA GLN A 52 1.43 15.15 7.75
C GLN A 52 1.35 14.27 8.99
N ILE A 53 0.27 13.50 9.17
CA ILE A 53 0.01 12.77 10.41
C ILE A 53 0.41 11.29 10.37
N HIS A 54 0.34 10.63 9.21
CA HIS A 54 0.59 9.19 9.14
C HIS A 54 2.07 8.83 9.35
N PRO A 55 3.10 9.56 8.85
CA PRO A 55 4.49 9.17 9.07
C PRO A 55 4.88 9.25 10.56
N PRO A 56 4.56 10.33 11.33
CA PRO A 56 4.83 10.35 12.76
C PRO A 56 4.20 9.17 13.53
N ILE A 57 2.99 8.77 13.17
CA ILE A 57 2.31 7.61 13.77
C ILE A 57 3.04 6.31 13.40
N LEU A 58 3.38 6.13 12.13
CA LEU A 58 4.12 4.98 11.62
C LEU A 58 5.50 4.87 12.30
N PHE A 59 6.26 5.97 12.39
CA PHE A 59 7.55 6.02 13.09
C PHE A 59 7.43 5.79 14.59
N THR A 60 6.32 6.17 15.21
CA THR A 60 6.03 5.81 16.60
C THR A 60 5.89 4.30 16.74
N GLY A 61 5.13 3.65 15.86
CA GLY A 61 5.02 2.19 15.79
C GLY A 61 6.37 1.50 15.56
N PHE A 62 7.18 2.00 14.63
CA PHE A 62 8.55 1.55 14.40
C PHE A 62 9.41 1.65 15.65
N SER A 63 9.41 2.80 16.31
CA SER A 63 10.19 3.05 17.52
C SER A 63 9.81 2.09 18.65
N MET A 64 8.51 1.79 18.81
CA MET A 64 8.02 0.86 19.83
C MET A 64 8.53 -0.57 19.65
N SER A 65 8.84 -1.00 18.41
CA SER A 65 9.41 -2.33 18.16
C SER A 65 10.82 -2.52 18.71
N THR A 66 11.54 -1.42 19.02
CA THR A 66 12.85 -1.46 19.70
C THR A 66 12.75 -2.06 21.10
N VAL A 67 11.61 -1.89 21.77
CA VAL A 67 11.41 -2.34 23.16
C VAL A 67 11.36 -3.87 23.28
N PRO A 68 10.53 -4.61 22.52
CA PRO A 68 10.57 -6.07 22.54
C PRO A 68 11.90 -6.63 22.04
N PHE A 69 12.58 -5.98 21.07
CA PHE A 69 13.95 -6.33 20.70
C PHE A 69 14.90 -6.25 21.91
N SER A 70 14.87 -5.13 22.63
CA SER A 70 15.72 -4.90 23.80
C SER A 70 15.46 -5.90 24.93
N PHE A 71 14.19 -6.24 25.19
CA PHE A 71 13.84 -7.28 26.17
C PHE A 71 14.27 -8.69 25.73
N ALA A 72 14.22 -9.01 24.44
CA ALA A 72 14.73 -10.27 23.90
C ALA A 72 16.25 -10.38 24.09
N ILE A 73 17.00 -9.32 23.78
CA ILE A 73 18.45 -9.23 24.06
C ILE A 73 18.72 -9.38 25.56
N ALA A 74 17.99 -8.65 26.41
CA ALA A 74 18.16 -8.71 27.86
C ALA A 74 17.90 -10.12 28.43
N ALA A 75 16.88 -10.82 27.92
CA ALA A 75 16.58 -12.21 28.28
C ALA A 75 17.75 -13.15 27.94
N MET A 76 18.31 -13.02 26.73
CA MET A 76 19.47 -13.81 26.29
C MET A 76 20.76 -13.45 27.05
N LEU A 77 20.98 -12.17 27.37
CA LEU A 77 22.11 -11.74 28.20
C LEU A 77 22.05 -12.37 29.59
N LYS A 78 20.90 -12.25 30.26
CA LYS A 78 20.67 -12.81 31.60
C LYS A 78 20.53 -14.32 31.62
N ASN A 79 20.31 -14.93 30.47
CA ASN A 79 19.93 -16.34 30.34
C ASN A 79 18.65 -16.67 31.15
N ASP A 80 17.70 -15.73 31.17
CA ASP A 80 16.39 -15.86 31.81
C ASP A 80 15.29 -15.47 30.81
N TYR A 81 14.53 -16.48 30.39
CA TYR A 81 13.49 -16.38 29.37
C TYR A 81 12.08 -16.39 29.94
N LYS A 82 11.92 -16.36 31.28
CA LYS A 82 10.61 -16.45 31.91
C LYS A 82 9.90 -15.11 31.93
N ASP A 83 10.56 -14.09 32.46
CA ASP A 83 9.86 -12.84 32.77
C ASP A 83 9.66 -11.93 31.56
N TRP A 84 10.61 -11.89 30.62
CA TRP A 84 10.71 -10.87 29.55
C TRP A 84 9.42 -10.66 28.75
N ILE A 85 8.59 -11.69 28.58
CA ILE A 85 7.31 -11.62 27.87
C ILE A 85 6.34 -10.68 28.56
N LYS A 86 6.31 -10.70 29.90
CA LYS A 86 5.40 -9.83 30.67
C LYS A 86 5.70 -8.37 30.41
N GLN A 87 6.99 -8.02 30.25
CA GLN A 87 7.40 -6.66 29.93
C GLN A 87 7.26 -6.37 28.43
N ALA A 88 7.63 -7.29 27.54
CA ALA A 88 7.62 -7.06 26.10
C ALA A 88 6.20 -7.04 25.50
N PHE A 89 5.28 -7.89 25.97
CA PHE A 89 3.99 -8.12 25.33
C PHE A 89 3.10 -6.87 25.19
N PRO A 90 2.97 -5.97 26.18
CA PRO A 90 2.25 -4.71 26.01
C PRO A 90 2.83 -3.81 24.90
N TRP A 91 4.16 -3.81 24.73
CA TRP A 91 4.83 -3.02 23.69
C TRP A 91 4.64 -3.61 22.31
N VAL A 92 4.63 -4.95 22.18
CA VAL A 92 4.30 -5.59 20.90
C VAL A 92 2.86 -5.27 20.50
N LEU A 93 1.90 -5.36 21.44
CA LEU A 93 0.51 -5.03 21.18
C LEU A 93 0.30 -3.56 20.79
N ALA A 94 0.85 -2.64 21.59
CA ALA A 94 0.71 -1.21 21.33
C ALA A 94 1.46 -0.79 20.05
N GLY A 95 2.68 -1.31 19.83
CA GLY A 95 3.46 -1.07 18.62
C GLY A 95 2.76 -1.58 17.36
N ALA A 96 2.21 -2.80 17.38
CA ALA A 96 1.44 -3.33 16.26
C ALA A 96 0.14 -2.54 15.99
N GLY A 97 -0.54 -2.08 17.05
CA GLY A 97 -1.73 -1.24 16.92
C GLY A 97 -1.43 0.13 16.31
N ILE A 98 -0.40 0.81 16.80
CA ILE A 98 0.02 2.14 16.29
C ILE A 98 0.58 2.03 14.88
N LEU A 99 1.40 1.02 14.61
CA LEU A 99 1.92 0.79 13.26
C LEU A 99 0.78 0.47 12.27
N GLY A 100 -0.18 -0.38 12.67
CA GLY A 100 -1.36 -0.67 11.85
C GLY A 100 -2.21 0.58 11.58
N LEU A 101 -2.35 1.48 12.56
CA LEU A 101 -3.00 2.78 12.37
C LEU A 101 -2.23 3.65 11.36
N GLY A 102 -0.91 3.71 11.46
CA GLY A 102 -0.07 4.44 10.49
C GLY A 102 -0.25 3.93 9.06
N ILE A 103 -0.25 2.61 8.87
CA ILE A 103 -0.50 1.96 7.57
C ILE A 103 -1.90 2.30 7.05
N MET A 104 -2.93 2.21 7.89
CA MET A 104 -4.30 2.52 7.51
C MET A 104 -4.47 3.98 7.07
N LEU A 105 -3.83 4.92 7.78
CA LEU A 105 -3.85 6.34 7.42
C LEU A 105 -3.11 6.60 6.10
N GLY A 106 -2.01 5.89 5.83
CA GLY A 106 -1.34 5.91 4.53
C GLY A 106 -2.25 5.42 3.40
N GLY A 107 -2.96 4.30 3.59
CA GLY A 107 -3.92 3.81 2.60
C GLY A 107 -5.10 4.77 2.36
N TYR A 108 -5.54 5.51 3.39
CA TYR A 108 -6.55 6.55 3.23
C TYR A 108 -6.02 7.76 2.44
N TRP A 109 -4.78 8.18 2.70
CA TRP A 109 -4.12 9.19 1.87
C TRP A 109 -4.02 8.75 0.40
N ALA A 110 -3.60 7.51 0.15
CA ALA A 110 -3.49 6.96 -1.19
C ALA A 110 -4.84 7.00 -1.93
N TYR A 111 -5.92 6.67 -1.23
CA TYR A 111 -7.29 6.77 -1.73
C TYR A 111 -7.67 8.20 -2.12
N GLU A 112 -7.29 9.20 -1.30
CA GLU A 112 -7.63 10.60 -1.51
C GLU A 112 -6.78 11.28 -2.61
N MET A 113 -5.52 10.89 -2.79
CA MET A 113 -4.55 11.69 -3.55
C MET A 113 -4.00 11.02 -4.82
N LEU A 114 -3.89 9.69 -4.89
CA LEU A 114 -3.09 9.05 -5.94
C LEU A 114 -3.82 8.86 -7.28
N GLY A 115 -5.03 9.37 -7.44
CA GLY A 115 -5.68 9.48 -8.76
C GLY A 115 -6.17 8.17 -9.38
N TRP A 116 -5.69 7.02 -8.89
CA TRP A 116 -5.94 5.67 -9.39
C TRP A 116 -7.14 4.96 -8.76
N GLY A 117 -7.98 5.67 -8.00
CA GLY A 117 -9.23 5.12 -7.45
C GLY A 117 -9.07 4.04 -6.37
N GLY A 118 -7.84 3.74 -5.91
CA GLY A 118 -7.55 2.69 -4.95
C GLY A 118 -6.88 3.17 -3.65
N TYR A 119 -7.00 2.36 -2.60
CA TYR A 119 -6.41 2.60 -1.27
C TYR A 119 -5.08 1.86 -1.04
N TRP A 120 -4.67 1.01 -1.98
CA TRP A 120 -3.43 0.24 -1.90
C TRP A 120 -3.02 -0.22 -3.28
N ALA A 121 -1.79 0.06 -3.70
CA ALA A 121 -1.26 -0.39 -5.00
C ALA A 121 0.11 -1.06 -4.89
N TRP A 122 0.43 -1.60 -3.71
CA TRP A 122 1.69 -2.30 -3.46
C TRP A 122 2.94 -1.43 -3.69
N ASP A 123 2.86 -0.13 -3.37
CA ASP A 123 4.03 0.75 -3.38
C ASP A 123 5.14 0.18 -2.47
N PRO A 124 6.41 0.09 -2.93
CA PRO A 124 7.49 -0.53 -2.17
C PRO A 124 7.71 0.06 -0.77
N VAL A 125 7.54 1.36 -0.59
CA VAL A 125 7.73 2.00 0.72
C VAL A 125 6.55 1.70 1.63
N GLU A 126 5.32 1.78 1.14
CA GLU A 126 4.13 1.36 1.91
C GLU A 126 4.27 -0.10 2.34
N ASN A 127 4.64 -0.99 1.41
CA ASN A 127 4.89 -2.41 1.67
C ASN A 127 5.98 -2.62 2.72
N SER A 128 7.04 -1.81 2.70
CA SER A 128 8.15 -1.92 3.66
C SER A 128 7.68 -1.80 5.11
N SER A 129 6.61 -1.05 5.36
CA SER A 129 5.99 -0.90 6.68
C SER A 129 5.06 -2.06 7.06
N LEU A 130 4.44 -2.70 6.07
CA LEU A 130 3.57 -3.87 6.25
C LEU A 130 4.36 -5.11 6.70
N ILE A 131 5.58 -5.31 6.19
CA ILE A 131 6.43 -6.46 6.51
C ILE A 131 6.70 -6.61 8.03
N PRO A 132 7.25 -5.61 8.75
CA PRO A 132 7.45 -5.71 10.19
C PRO A 132 6.12 -5.80 10.96
N TRP A 133 5.04 -5.20 10.45
CA TRP A 133 3.72 -5.33 11.06
C TRP A 133 3.22 -6.77 11.05
N LEU A 134 3.30 -7.48 9.91
CA LEU A 134 2.91 -8.89 9.79
C LEU A 134 3.72 -9.79 10.73
N VAL A 135 5.04 -9.60 10.81
CA VAL A 135 5.91 -10.34 11.73
C VAL A 135 5.60 -9.99 13.19
N GLY A 136 5.29 -8.72 13.48
CA GLY A 136 4.84 -8.26 14.79
C GLY A 136 3.54 -8.92 15.21
N VAL A 137 2.54 -8.99 14.33
CA VAL A 137 1.27 -9.70 14.56
C VAL A 137 1.50 -11.19 14.76
N ALA A 138 2.37 -11.83 13.97
CA ALA A 138 2.77 -13.22 14.20
C ALA A 138 3.33 -13.42 15.62
N SER A 139 4.20 -12.51 16.07
CA SER A 139 4.79 -12.55 17.40
C SER A 139 3.76 -12.42 18.53
N ILE A 140 2.70 -11.61 18.35
CA ILE A 140 1.61 -11.48 19.34
C ILE A 140 0.97 -12.85 19.62
N HIS A 141 0.71 -13.61 18.55
CA HIS A 141 0.01 -14.89 18.65
C HIS A 141 0.88 -15.97 19.31
N THR A 142 2.18 -16.01 19.00
CA THR A 142 3.11 -16.99 19.60
C THR A 142 3.55 -16.58 21.01
N LEU A 143 3.63 -15.29 21.33
CA LEU A 143 3.88 -14.79 22.70
C LEU A 143 2.71 -15.13 23.63
N LEU A 144 1.48 -15.11 23.12
CA LEU A 144 0.31 -15.55 23.89
C LEU A 144 0.44 -17.02 24.30
N VAL A 145 0.90 -17.89 23.39
CA VAL A 145 1.11 -19.32 23.68
C VAL A 145 2.24 -19.51 24.69
N GLN A 146 3.36 -18.80 24.55
CA GLN A 146 4.46 -18.88 25.51
C GLN A 146 4.03 -18.41 26.90
N ARG A 147 3.42 -17.23 27.00
CA ARG A 147 2.91 -16.68 28.28
C ARG A 147 1.94 -17.63 28.97
N ARG A 148 1.06 -18.28 28.21
CA ARG A 148 0.11 -19.25 28.75
C ARG A 148 0.81 -20.52 29.22
N SER A 149 1.74 -21.05 28.43
CA SER A 149 2.43 -22.31 28.75
C SER A 149 3.40 -22.15 29.92
N GLN A 150 3.98 -20.97 30.12
CA GLN A 150 4.79 -20.62 31.30
C GLN A 150 4.04 -20.80 32.64
N ALA A 151 2.71 -20.67 32.65
CA ALA A 151 1.91 -20.93 33.84
C ALA A 151 2.01 -22.39 34.33
N LYS A 152 2.49 -23.31 33.49
CA LYS A 152 2.74 -24.72 33.82
C LYS A 152 4.18 -25.02 34.23
N GLY A 153 5.05 -24.00 34.30
CA GLY A 153 6.49 -24.15 34.55
C GLY A 153 7.36 -24.03 33.29
N GLY A 154 8.68 -23.97 33.48
CA GLY A 154 9.66 -23.84 32.39
C GLY A 154 9.72 -22.44 31.75
N ILE A 155 10.34 -22.35 30.57
CA ILE A 155 10.45 -21.11 29.78
C ILE A 155 9.24 -20.85 28.86
N GLY A 156 8.32 -21.81 28.78
CA GLY A 156 7.17 -21.81 27.88
C GLY A 156 7.49 -22.30 26.47
N ARG A 157 6.44 -22.67 25.74
CA ARG A 157 6.50 -23.10 24.34
C ARG A 157 6.84 -21.94 23.42
N TYR A 158 7.54 -22.23 22.31
CA TYR A 158 7.86 -21.26 21.27
C TYR A 158 8.76 -20.11 21.76
N ALA A 159 9.55 -20.35 22.80
CA ALA A 159 10.49 -19.38 23.33
C ALA A 159 11.49 -18.94 22.25
N LYS A 160 12.03 -19.89 21.49
CA LYS A 160 12.92 -19.60 20.36
C LYS A 160 12.22 -18.79 19.27
N THR A 161 11.02 -19.20 18.88
CA THR A 161 10.21 -18.51 17.86
C THR A 161 9.92 -17.08 18.27
N ASN A 162 9.54 -16.83 19.53
CA ASN A 162 9.24 -15.48 20.01
C ASN A 162 10.45 -14.57 20.06
N LEU A 163 11.62 -15.10 20.43
CA LEU A 163 12.88 -14.35 20.32
C LEU A 163 13.15 -14.01 18.85
N ILE A 164 13.05 -14.97 17.93
CA ILE A 164 13.25 -14.74 16.48
C ILE A 164 12.30 -13.66 15.97
N LEU A 165 11.00 -13.79 16.22
CA LEU A 165 10.00 -12.86 15.69
C LEU A 165 10.18 -11.44 16.27
N CYS A 166 10.45 -11.30 17.56
CA CYS A 166 10.69 -9.98 18.16
C CYS A 166 11.98 -9.33 17.62
N LEU A 167 13.05 -10.12 17.43
CA LEU A 167 14.28 -9.62 16.81
C LEU A 167 14.02 -9.20 15.36
N MET A 168 13.26 -10.02 14.61
CA MET A 168 12.93 -9.76 13.20
C MET A 168 12.07 -8.54 13.01
N THR A 169 11.04 -8.32 13.82
CA THR A 169 10.20 -7.13 13.72
C THR A 169 11.05 -5.86 13.74
N TYR A 170 12.01 -5.73 14.67
CA TYR A 170 12.86 -4.54 14.73
C TYR A 170 13.87 -4.47 13.57
N ILE A 171 14.51 -5.59 13.22
CA ILE A 171 15.44 -5.62 12.07
C ILE A 171 14.72 -5.24 10.77
N LEU A 172 13.47 -5.66 10.59
CA LEU A 172 12.64 -5.32 9.43
C LEU A 172 12.21 -3.84 9.45
N VAL A 173 12.05 -3.23 10.63
CA VAL A 173 11.89 -1.77 10.76
C VAL A 173 13.15 -1.03 10.30
N LEU A 174 14.34 -1.52 10.67
CA LEU A 174 15.60 -0.96 10.17
C LEU A 174 15.72 -1.13 8.66
N TYR A 175 15.29 -2.28 8.13
CA TYR A 175 15.23 -2.52 6.68
C TYR A 175 14.27 -1.57 5.96
N SER A 176 13.07 -1.33 6.51
CA SER A 176 12.13 -0.33 5.97
C SER A 176 12.73 1.09 5.99
N THR A 177 13.47 1.43 7.04
CA THR A 177 14.21 2.70 7.12
C THR A 177 15.29 2.80 6.03
N PHE A 178 16.01 1.70 5.77
CA PHE A 178 16.97 1.65 4.67
C PHE A 178 16.30 1.84 3.31
N LEU A 179 15.23 1.11 3.02
CA LEU A 179 14.50 1.22 1.75
C LEU A 179 13.99 2.63 1.47
N THR A 180 13.51 3.33 2.51
CA THR A 180 12.96 4.68 2.39
C THR A 180 14.02 5.78 2.32
N ARG A 181 15.15 5.62 3.04
CA ARG A 181 16.13 6.70 3.25
C ARG A 181 17.42 6.56 2.46
N SER A 182 17.68 5.42 1.84
CA SER A 182 18.92 5.18 1.10
C SER A 182 18.91 5.69 -0.34
N GLY A 183 17.75 6.13 -0.86
CA GLY A 183 17.57 6.48 -2.28
C GLY A 183 17.41 5.28 -3.22
N VAL A 184 17.54 4.05 -2.71
CA VAL A 184 17.56 2.83 -3.54
C VAL A 184 16.21 2.51 -4.22
N LEU A 185 15.13 3.14 -3.77
CA LEU A 185 13.79 3.04 -4.35
C LEU A 185 13.36 4.32 -5.07
N GLY A 186 14.29 5.23 -5.38
CA GLY A 186 14.00 6.55 -5.96
C GLY A 186 13.08 6.51 -7.18
N ASP A 187 13.30 5.53 -8.07
CA ASP A 187 12.54 5.38 -9.32
C ASP A 187 11.30 4.47 -9.18
N ALA A 188 11.20 3.74 -8.05
CA ALA A 188 10.19 2.69 -7.85
C ALA A 188 9.10 3.09 -6.84
N SER A 189 9.29 4.16 -6.07
CA SER A 189 8.33 4.59 -5.05
C SER A 189 8.24 6.11 -4.94
N VAL A 190 6.99 6.59 -4.88
CA VAL A 190 6.67 8.01 -4.67
C VAL A 190 7.04 8.51 -3.27
N HIS A 191 7.25 7.60 -2.32
CA HIS A 191 7.62 7.88 -0.95
C HIS A 191 9.13 7.84 -0.70
N SER A 192 9.93 7.43 -1.69
CA SER A 192 11.38 7.37 -1.52
C SER A 192 11.94 8.79 -1.37
N PHE A 193 12.86 8.96 -0.43
CA PHE A 193 13.63 10.19 -0.33
C PHE A 193 14.75 10.21 -1.38
N VAL A 194 15.26 11.42 -1.66
CA VAL A 194 16.45 11.64 -2.51
C VAL A 194 17.65 10.89 -1.94
N ASP A 195 18.50 10.37 -2.83
CA ASP A 195 19.75 9.68 -2.47
C ASP A 195 20.62 10.59 -1.56
N PRO A 196 20.86 10.19 -0.30
CA PRO A 196 21.71 10.94 0.63
C PRO A 196 23.21 10.72 0.39
N GLY A 197 23.58 9.91 -0.60
CA GLY A 197 24.93 9.54 -0.97
C GLY A 197 25.42 8.25 -0.30
N MET A 198 26.51 7.72 -0.86
CA MET A 198 27.08 6.42 -0.48
C MET A 198 27.45 6.29 1.01
N VAL A 199 27.83 7.38 1.68
CA VAL A 199 28.18 7.34 3.12
C VAL A 199 26.97 6.96 3.97
N VAL A 200 25.80 7.57 3.71
CA VAL A 200 24.57 7.27 4.45
C VAL A 200 24.06 5.90 4.06
N TYR A 201 24.14 5.52 2.78
CA TYR A 201 23.83 4.17 2.33
C TYR A 201 24.63 3.11 3.12
N LEU A 202 25.96 3.23 3.15
CA LEU A 202 26.83 2.29 3.86
C LEU A 202 26.58 2.31 5.37
N PHE A 203 26.33 3.48 5.96
CA PHE A 203 25.97 3.59 7.37
C PHE A 203 24.70 2.79 7.69
N LEU A 204 23.64 2.92 6.88
CA LEU A 204 22.39 2.19 7.08
C LEU A 204 22.58 0.67 6.95
N VAL A 205 23.37 0.22 5.97
CA VAL A 205 23.71 -1.20 5.79
C VAL A 205 24.49 -1.75 6.98
N ILE A 206 25.53 -1.04 7.44
CA ILE A 206 26.31 -1.41 8.62
C ILE A 206 25.44 -1.42 9.87
N PHE A 207 24.54 -0.45 10.01
CA PHE A 207 23.62 -0.35 11.14
C PHE A 207 22.69 -1.57 11.20
N ILE A 208 22.04 -1.93 10.09
CA ILE A 208 21.23 -3.15 9.99
C ILE A 208 22.08 -4.40 10.34
N GLY A 209 23.25 -4.51 9.72
CA GLY A 209 24.17 -5.63 9.94
C GLY A 209 24.57 -5.79 11.41
N ALA A 210 24.88 -4.68 12.09
CA ALA A 210 25.23 -4.68 13.51
C ALA A 210 24.10 -5.21 14.39
N PHE A 211 22.85 -4.82 14.14
CA PHE A 211 21.69 -5.29 14.90
C PHE A 211 21.29 -6.73 14.56
N ILE A 212 21.51 -7.18 13.32
CA ILE A 212 21.41 -8.60 12.95
C ILE A 212 22.42 -9.43 13.74
N ILE A 213 23.69 -9.02 13.75
CA ILE A 213 24.76 -9.73 14.47
C ILE A 213 24.49 -9.72 15.98
N LEU A 214 24.07 -8.59 16.54
CA LEU A 214 23.72 -8.48 17.96
C LEU A 214 22.56 -9.40 18.33
N GLY A 215 21.47 -9.37 17.54
CA GLY A 215 20.28 -10.19 17.78
C GLY A 215 20.51 -11.68 17.54
N PHE A 216 20.78 -12.06 16.30
CA PHE A 216 20.91 -13.46 15.91
C PHE A 216 22.22 -14.08 16.35
N GLY A 217 23.32 -13.33 16.37
CA GLY A 217 24.58 -13.84 16.92
C GLY A 217 24.43 -14.24 18.39
N MET A 218 23.72 -13.43 19.18
CA MET A 218 23.39 -13.77 20.57
C MET A 218 22.44 -14.96 20.68
N LEU A 219 21.40 -15.03 19.83
CA LEU A 219 20.47 -16.16 19.82
C LEU A 219 21.17 -17.48 19.49
N ILE A 220 22.05 -17.48 18.47
CA ILE A 220 22.87 -18.63 18.09
C ILE A 220 23.79 -19.02 19.25
N TYR A 221 24.44 -18.06 19.89
CA TYR A 221 25.29 -18.30 21.06
C TYR A 221 24.52 -18.94 22.23
N ARG A 222 23.29 -18.52 22.49
CA ARG A 222 22.42 -19.05 23.56
C ARG A 222 21.57 -20.27 23.14
N TRP A 223 21.66 -20.72 21.90
CA TRP A 223 20.74 -21.72 21.35
C TRP A 223 20.71 -23.04 22.14
N LYS A 224 21.88 -23.47 22.63
CA LYS A 224 22.04 -24.71 23.41
C LYS A 224 21.49 -24.60 24.84
N THR A 225 21.50 -23.39 25.41
CA THR A 225 20.96 -23.12 26.76
C THR A 225 19.46 -22.86 26.75
N LEU A 226 18.88 -22.57 25.58
CA LEU A 226 17.44 -22.45 25.34
C LEU A 226 16.80 -23.85 25.22
N THR A 227 16.60 -24.51 26.35
CA THR A 227 15.90 -25.80 26.41
C THR A 227 14.42 -25.58 26.71
N GLU A 228 13.57 -25.86 25.72
CA GLU A 228 12.11 -25.86 25.90
C GLU A 228 11.68 -27.22 26.46
N GLU A 229 11.10 -27.25 27.65
CA GLU A 229 10.42 -28.44 28.15
C GLU A 229 8.99 -28.44 27.59
N THR A 230 8.75 -29.27 26.57
CA THR A 230 7.44 -29.43 25.94
C THR A 230 6.70 -30.64 26.50
N PRO A 231 5.56 -30.47 27.20
CA PRO A 231 4.71 -31.60 27.56
C PRO A 231 4.12 -32.25 26.30
N THR A 232 4.20 -33.58 26.20
CA THR A 232 3.87 -34.41 25.02
C THR A 232 2.37 -34.56 24.71
N ASP A 233 1.48 -33.78 25.32
CA ASP A 233 0.04 -33.88 25.12
C ASP A 233 -0.45 -32.91 24.03
N GLU A 234 -0.22 -33.25 22.75
CA GLU A 234 -0.69 -32.42 21.63
C GLU A 234 -1.65 -33.14 20.70
N GLY A 235 -2.85 -32.57 20.53
CA GLY A 235 -3.76 -32.95 19.46
C GLY A 235 -3.59 -32.04 18.24
N LEU A 236 -3.81 -32.59 17.05
CA LEU A 236 -3.84 -31.83 15.79
C LEU A 236 -4.91 -30.71 15.79
N LEU A 237 -5.97 -30.88 16.57
CA LEU A 237 -7.06 -29.90 16.72
C LEU A 237 -6.88 -29.10 18.02
N SER A 238 -5.74 -28.42 18.14
CA SER A 238 -5.40 -27.58 19.29
C SER A 238 -5.26 -26.12 18.91
N ARG A 239 -5.62 -25.24 19.84
CA ARG A 239 -5.44 -23.79 19.68
C ARG A 239 -3.97 -23.40 19.61
N ASP A 240 -3.10 -24.10 20.34
CA ASP A 240 -1.64 -23.88 20.30
C ASP A 240 -1.12 -24.04 18.87
N LEU A 241 -1.45 -25.16 18.22
CA LEU A 241 -1.04 -25.41 16.84
C LEU A 241 -1.67 -24.42 15.86
N ALA A 242 -2.97 -24.10 16.01
CA ALA A 242 -3.63 -23.15 15.13
C ALA A 242 -3.00 -21.75 15.19
N LEU A 243 -2.63 -21.26 16.37
CA LEU A 243 -1.94 -19.98 16.55
C LEU A 243 -0.53 -20.02 15.96
N PHE A 244 0.19 -21.13 16.11
CA PHE A 244 1.50 -21.31 15.50
C PHE A 244 1.43 -21.36 13.97
N THR A 245 0.47 -22.10 13.41
CA THR A 245 0.21 -22.12 11.96
C THR A 245 -0.15 -20.73 11.44
N ALA A 246 -0.99 -19.98 12.15
CA ALA A 246 -1.32 -18.60 11.79
C ALA A 246 -0.06 -17.71 11.75
N ALA A 247 0.83 -17.84 12.73
CA ALA A 247 2.10 -17.12 12.76
C ALA A 247 3.03 -17.49 11.59
N ILE A 248 3.07 -18.78 11.19
CA ILE A 248 3.80 -19.22 9.99
C ILE A 248 3.21 -18.57 8.73
N VAL A 249 1.89 -18.59 8.58
CA VAL A 249 1.21 -18.04 7.39
C VAL A 249 1.41 -16.52 7.30
N LEU A 250 1.33 -15.80 8.43
CA LEU A 250 1.67 -14.37 8.50
C LEU A 250 3.14 -14.10 8.14
N SER A 251 4.05 -14.96 8.60
CA SER A 251 5.48 -14.85 8.26
C SER A 251 5.72 -15.14 6.78
N ALA A 252 4.99 -16.09 6.19
CA ALA A 252 5.05 -16.38 4.76
C ALA A 252 4.54 -15.19 3.92
N SER A 253 3.44 -14.55 4.33
CA SER A 253 2.96 -13.31 3.72
C SER A 253 4.02 -12.21 3.82
N ALA A 254 4.65 -12.03 4.99
CA ALA A 254 5.74 -11.06 5.15
C ALA A 254 6.92 -11.34 4.22
N ILE A 255 7.28 -12.61 3.98
CA ILE A 255 8.34 -13.01 3.03
C ILE A 255 7.95 -12.67 1.59
N ILE A 256 6.72 -12.93 1.17
CA ILE A 256 6.25 -12.58 -0.18
C ILE A 256 6.33 -11.07 -0.40
N VAL A 257 5.82 -10.28 0.55
CA VAL A 257 5.90 -8.81 0.49
C VAL A 257 7.36 -8.35 0.47
N LEU A 258 8.21 -8.94 1.31
CA LEU A 258 9.64 -8.64 1.35
C LEU A 258 10.32 -8.90 0.00
N VAL A 259 10.07 -10.06 -0.61
CA VAL A 259 10.65 -10.41 -1.92
C VAL A 259 10.18 -9.43 -3.00
N GLY A 260 8.88 -9.18 -3.12
CA GLY A 260 8.36 -8.25 -4.12
C GLY A 260 8.87 -6.83 -3.92
N THR A 261 8.88 -6.34 -2.68
CA THR A 261 9.35 -4.99 -2.32
C THR A 261 10.84 -4.80 -2.59
N SER A 262 11.62 -5.89 -2.48
CA SER A 262 13.06 -5.87 -2.70
C SER A 262 13.45 -6.14 -4.15
N ALA A 263 12.50 -6.54 -5.01
CA ALA A 263 12.76 -6.86 -6.41
C ALA A 263 13.42 -5.70 -7.20
N PRO A 264 13.02 -4.41 -7.01
CA PRO A 264 13.69 -3.29 -7.66
C PRO A 264 15.20 -3.21 -7.38
N LEU A 265 15.66 -3.68 -6.22
CA LEU A 265 17.09 -3.72 -5.87
C LEU A 265 17.91 -4.63 -6.81
N PHE A 266 17.24 -5.54 -7.51
CA PHE A 266 17.84 -6.49 -8.44
C PHE A 266 17.52 -6.15 -9.91
N GLY A 267 16.95 -4.97 -10.17
CA GLY A 267 16.78 -4.39 -11.51
C GLY A 267 15.35 -4.35 -12.05
N HIS A 268 14.39 -5.08 -11.46
CA HIS A 268 13.01 -5.11 -11.96
C HIS A 268 11.99 -5.15 -10.82
N ALA A 269 11.00 -4.25 -10.85
CA ALA A 269 9.85 -4.30 -9.97
C ALA A 269 8.91 -5.46 -10.38
N VAL A 270 8.18 -6.00 -9.40
CA VAL A 270 7.13 -7.00 -9.67
C VAL A 270 5.78 -6.31 -9.88
N ASP A 271 4.94 -6.92 -10.72
CA ASP A 271 3.58 -6.44 -10.95
C ASP A 271 2.65 -6.68 -9.75
N THR A 272 1.58 -5.90 -9.63
CA THR A 272 0.54 -6.06 -8.61
C THR A 272 -0.06 -7.47 -8.59
N PHE A 273 -0.15 -8.14 -9.75
CA PHE A 273 -0.60 -9.51 -9.91
C PHE A 273 0.22 -10.50 -9.06
N PHE A 274 1.54 -10.33 -8.96
CA PHE A 274 2.39 -11.17 -8.12
C PHE A 274 1.91 -11.15 -6.67
N TYR A 275 1.62 -9.97 -6.13
CA TYR A 275 1.17 -9.84 -4.75
C TYR A 275 -0.22 -10.44 -4.57
N ASN A 276 -1.16 -10.14 -5.47
CA ASN A 276 -2.54 -10.58 -5.35
C ASN A 276 -2.66 -12.12 -5.42
N GLU A 277 -2.02 -12.75 -6.40
CA GLU A 277 -2.02 -14.21 -6.57
C GLU A 277 -1.37 -14.93 -5.38
N MET A 278 -0.22 -14.43 -4.92
CA MET A 278 0.52 -15.07 -3.83
C MET A 278 -0.18 -14.87 -2.48
N HIS A 279 -0.91 -13.77 -2.29
CA HIS A 279 -1.61 -13.48 -1.03
C HIS A 279 -3.01 -14.09 -0.93
N ALA A 280 -3.75 -14.23 -2.02
CA ALA A 280 -5.10 -14.80 -2.00
C ALA A 280 -5.22 -16.12 -1.21
N PRO A 281 -4.40 -17.16 -1.44
CA PRO A 281 -4.46 -18.40 -0.66
C PRO A 281 -4.07 -18.20 0.81
N LEU A 282 -3.12 -17.31 1.11
CA LEU A 282 -2.72 -17.03 2.48
C LEU A 282 -3.82 -16.28 3.25
N ALA A 283 -4.51 -15.34 2.59
CA ALA A 283 -5.64 -14.62 3.17
C ALA A 283 -6.80 -15.55 3.50
N ILE A 284 -7.10 -16.53 2.62
CA ILE A 284 -8.08 -17.60 2.90
C ILE A 284 -7.67 -18.39 4.15
N ILE A 285 -6.43 -18.85 4.22
CA ILE A 285 -5.94 -19.64 5.35
C ILE A 285 -6.00 -18.81 6.65
N ILE A 286 -5.60 -17.53 6.61
CA ILE A 286 -5.70 -16.62 7.76
C ILE A 286 -7.17 -16.43 8.17
N GLY A 287 -8.08 -16.19 7.23
CA GLY A 287 -9.51 -16.04 7.52
C GLY A 287 -10.11 -17.27 8.21
N LEU A 288 -9.78 -18.47 7.70
CA LEU A 288 -10.21 -19.73 8.32
C LEU A 288 -9.59 -19.95 9.69
N LEU A 289 -8.28 -19.72 9.86
CA LEU A 289 -7.59 -19.89 11.14
C LEU A 289 -8.08 -18.88 12.19
N ASN A 290 -8.41 -17.66 11.76
CA ASN A 290 -8.94 -16.61 12.62
C ASN A 290 -10.23 -17.08 13.32
N GLY A 291 -11.21 -17.57 12.56
CA GLY A 291 -12.42 -18.17 13.12
C GLY A 291 -12.17 -19.48 13.85
N LEU A 292 -11.47 -20.43 13.21
CA LEU A 292 -11.29 -21.80 13.72
C LEU A 292 -10.54 -21.82 15.07
N SER A 293 -9.51 -21.00 15.23
CA SER A 293 -8.70 -20.96 16.46
C SER A 293 -9.53 -20.69 17.72
N LEU A 294 -10.62 -19.92 17.59
CA LEU A 294 -11.52 -19.59 18.69
C LEU A 294 -12.44 -20.76 19.07
N LEU A 295 -12.76 -21.63 18.13
CA LEU A 295 -13.54 -22.84 18.35
C LEU A 295 -12.72 -23.97 18.99
N LEU A 296 -11.39 -23.94 18.80
CA LEU A 296 -10.45 -24.92 19.35
C LEU A 296 -10.13 -24.68 20.83
N LYS A 297 -9.95 -25.77 21.57
CA LYS A 297 -9.39 -25.80 22.92
C LYS A 297 -7.87 -25.89 22.87
N TRP A 298 -7.21 -25.54 23.97
CA TRP A 298 -5.76 -25.42 24.05
C TRP A 298 -4.99 -26.75 23.92
N LYS A 299 -5.49 -27.86 24.50
CA LYS A 299 -4.83 -29.18 24.39
C LYS A 299 -5.29 -29.96 23.16
N THR A 300 -6.57 -30.27 23.11
CA THR A 300 -7.20 -31.00 22.01
C THR A 300 -8.69 -30.72 22.00
N THR A 301 -9.30 -30.81 20.82
CA THR A 301 -10.72 -30.56 20.60
C THR A 301 -11.30 -31.73 19.84
N LYS A 302 -12.43 -32.26 20.31
CA LYS A 302 -13.16 -33.31 19.59
C LYS A 302 -13.83 -32.73 18.35
N LYS A 303 -13.84 -33.48 17.24
CA LYS A 303 -14.39 -33.02 15.95
C LYS A 303 -15.87 -32.65 16.06
N GLU A 304 -16.63 -33.44 16.82
CA GLU A 304 -18.08 -33.25 17.02
C GLU A 304 -18.37 -31.90 17.71
N GLU A 305 -17.48 -31.48 18.62
CA GLU A 305 -17.62 -30.21 19.33
C GLU A 305 -17.35 -29.01 18.41
N ILE A 306 -16.38 -29.13 17.50
CA ILE A 306 -16.08 -28.08 16.50
C ILE A 306 -17.29 -27.92 15.58
N ILE A 307 -17.78 -29.03 15.00
CA ILE A 307 -18.93 -29.02 14.09
C ILE A 307 -20.15 -28.39 14.77
N LYS A 308 -20.49 -28.85 15.99
CA LYS A 308 -21.64 -28.33 16.74
C LYS A 308 -21.54 -26.83 17.01
N LYS A 309 -20.34 -26.31 17.28
CA LYS A 309 -20.10 -24.88 17.53
C LYS A 309 -20.04 -24.04 16.26
N SER A 310 -19.68 -24.63 15.12
CA SER A 310 -19.52 -23.90 13.87
C SER A 310 -20.77 -23.88 12.99
N VAL A 311 -21.81 -24.68 13.26
CA VAL A 311 -22.99 -24.82 12.38
C VAL A 311 -23.58 -23.47 11.99
N PHE A 312 -23.86 -22.60 12.97
CA PHE A 312 -24.44 -21.29 12.72
C PHE A 312 -23.50 -20.42 11.86
N SER A 313 -22.24 -20.28 12.28
CA SER A 313 -21.28 -19.44 11.56
C SER A 313 -21.04 -19.93 10.14
N VAL A 314 -20.92 -21.24 9.92
CA VAL A 314 -20.74 -21.83 8.58
C VAL A 314 -21.97 -21.57 7.72
N ALA A 315 -23.18 -21.83 8.22
CA ALA A 315 -24.40 -21.60 7.46
C ALA A 315 -24.57 -20.11 7.09
N ALA A 316 -24.37 -19.20 8.06
CA ALA A 316 -24.43 -17.76 7.81
C ALA A 316 -23.34 -17.30 6.82
N SER A 317 -22.15 -17.89 6.85
CA SER A 317 -21.05 -17.57 5.93
C SER A 317 -21.32 -18.04 4.51
N ILE A 318 -21.90 -19.24 4.35
CA ILE A 318 -22.33 -19.73 3.04
C ILE A 318 -23.40 -18.80 2.46
N ILE A 319 -24.41 -18.43 3.27
CA ILE A 319 -25.46 -17.50 2.83
C ILE A 319 -24.85 -16.16 2.40
N LEU A 320 -23.98 -15.56 3.23
CA LEU A 320 -23.36 -14.28 2.90
C LEU A 320 -22.47 -14.37 1.65
N ALA A 321 -21.67 -15.42 1.52
CA ALA A 321 -20.84 -15.64 0.33
C ALA A 321 -21.70 -15.80 -0.93
N ILE A 322 -22.81 -16.55 -0.87
CA ILE A 322 -23.77 -16.66 -1.98
C ILE A 322 -24.37 -15.30 -2.32
N LEU A 323 -24.76 -14.50 -1.34
CA LEU A 323 -25.30 -13.15 -1.60
C LEU A 323 -24.26 -12.26 -2.29
N ILE A 324 -23.01 -12.29 -1.83
CA ILE A 324 -21.91 -11.55 -2.45
C ILE A 324 -21.71 -11.99 -3.91
N VAL A 325 -21.74 -13.30 -4.18
CA VAL A 325 -21.62 -13.84 -5.54
C VAL A 325 -22.78 -13.43 -6.44
N LEU A 326 -24.02 -13.59 -5.95
CA LEU A 326 -25.22 -13.31 -6.75
C LEU A 326 -25.38 -11.82 -7.06
N PHE A 327 -25.14 -10.94 -6.08
CA PHE A 327 -25.28 -9.51 -6.27
C PHE A 327 -24.02 -8.86 -6.85
N GLY A 328 -22.85 -9.46 -6.65
CA GLY A 328 -21.55 -8.93 -7.12
C GLY A 328 -21.02 -9.52 -8.40
N GLY A 329 -21.69 -10.51 -8.99
CA GLY A 329 -21.24 -11.12 -10.24
C GLY A 329 -19.88 -11.84 -10.10
N ILE A 330 -19.45 -12.17 -8.87
CA ILE A 330 -18.16 -12.80 -8.62
C ILE A 330 -18.21 -14.27 -9.06
N THR A 331 -17.52 -14.60 -10.14
CA THR A 331 -17.42 -15.97 -10.67
C THR A 331 -16.11 -16.67 -10.31
N ASP A 332 -15.10 -15.91 -9.88
CA ASP A 332 -13.79 -16.45 -9.52
C ASP A 332 -13.86 -17.30 -8.23
N ILE A 333 -13.37 -18.54 -8.31
CA ILE A 333 -13.46 -19.50 -7.22
C ILE A 333 -12.61 -19.09 -6.00
N MET A 334 -11.47 -18.43 -6.21
CA MET A 334 -10.59 -18.01 -5.13
C MET A 334 -11.26 -16.89 -4.33
N MET A 335 -11.88 -15.92 -5.02
CA MET A 335 -12.65 -14.84 -4.40
C MET A 335 -13.88 -15.37 -3.64
N ILE A 336 -14.55 -16.41 -4.16
CA ILE A 336 -15.67 -17.06 -3.46
C ILE A 336 -15.19 -17.70 -2.15
N ILE A 337 -14.09 -18.44 -2.18
CA ILE A 337 -13.51 -19.08 -0.99
C ILE A 337 -13.01 -18.01 -0.01
N LEU A 338 -12.42 -16.93 -0.50
CA LEU A 338 -11.99 -15.79 0.30
C LEU A 338 -13.18 -15.13 0.99
N ALA A 339 -14.27 -14.85 0.27
CA ALA A 339 -15.50 -14.30 0.82
C ALA A 339 -16.08 -15.21 1.92
N PHE A 340 -16.13 -16.52 1.68
CA PHE A 340 -16.54 -17.49 2.69
C PHE A 340 -15.63 -17.47 3.92
N SER A 341 -14.31 -17.45 3.74
CA SER A 341 -13.34 -17.45 4.84
C SER A 341 -13.45 -16.19 5.71
N ALA A 342 -13.65 -15.02 5.09
CA ALA A 342 -13.83 -13.75 5.75
C ALA A 342 -15.18 -13.69 6.48
N ALA A 343 -16.26 -14.14 5.85
CA ALA A 343 -17.57 -14.27 6.49
C ALA A 343 -17.53 -15.23 7.68
N PHE A 344 -16.82 -16.36 7.56
CA PHE A 344 -16.66 -17.33 8.65
C PHE A 344 -15.92 -16.72 9.83
N SER A 345 -14.80 -16.03 9.57
CA SER A 345 -14.09 -15.26 10.58
C SER A 345 -15.00 -14.24 11.27
N PHE A 346 -15.78 -13.47 10.48
CA PHE A 346 -16.71 -12.46 10.99
C PHE A 346 -17.75 -13.07 11.92
N PHE A 347 -18.50 -14.07 11.48
CA PHE A 347 -19.59 -14.64 12.27
C PHE A 347 -19.10 -15.36 13.53
N VAL A 348 -17.96 -16.09 13.47
CA VAL A 348 -17.40 -16.73 14.66
C VAL A 348 -16.97 -15.68 15.70
N ASN A 349 -16.24 -14.64 15.27
CA ASN A 349 -15.80 -13.59 16.18
C ASN A 349 -16.99 -12.80 16.73
N ALA A 350 -17.98 -12.46 15.91
CA ALA A 350 -19.17 -11.73 16.34
C ALA A 350 -19.98 -12.53 17.39
N GLU A 351 -20.19 -13.82 17.18
CA GLU A 351 -20.90 -14.67 18.13
C GLU A 351 -20.19 -14.70 19.50
N ILE A 352 -18.85 -14.81 19.49
CA ILE A 352 -18.07 -14.83 20.72
C ILE A 352 -17.99 -13.44 21.34
N ALA A 353 -17.84 -12.39 20.56
CA ALA A 353 -17.84 -11.00 21.02
C ALA A 353 -19.13 -10.68 21.79
N VAL A 354 -20.30 -11.06 21.26
CA VAL A 354 -21.60 -10.89 21.93
C VAL A 354 -21.63 -11.61 23.29
N LYS A 355 -21.06 -12.82 23.38
CA LYS A 355 -20.95 -13.56 24.65
C LYS A 355 -20.01 -12.88 25.63
N ILE A 356 -18.90 -12.33 25.16
CA ILE A 356 -17.89 -11.65 25.99
C ILE A 356 -18.38 -10.29 26.50
N VAL A 357 -19.11 -9.52 25.69
CA VAL A 357 -19.72 -8.24 26.10
C VAL A 357 -20.64 -8.42 27.31
N ARG A 358 -21.38 -9.53 27.34
CA ARG A 358 -22.27 -9.87 28.47
C ARG A 358 -21.53 -10.29 29.74
N GLY A 359 -20.23 -10.59 29.66
CA GLY A 359 -19.41 -11.05 30.78
C GLY A 359 -18.35 -10.05 31.22
N ASN A 360 -17.34 -9.81 30.38
CA ASN A 360 -16.22 -8.91 30.67
C ASN A 360 -15.79 -8.15 29.42
N MET A 361 -16.25 -6.91 29.29
CA MET A 361 -15.96 -6.03 28.16
C MET A 361 -14.45 -5.76 27.96
N LYS A 362 -13.62 -5.86 29.01
CA LYS A 362 -12.17 -5.63 28.89
C LYS A 362 -11.47 -6.67 28.01
N MET A 363 -12.11 -7.82 27.77
CA MET A 363 -11.57 -8.91 26.93
C MET A 363 -12.00 -8.79 25.45
N LEU A 364 -12.73 -7.73 25.09
CA LEU A 364 -13.32 -7.57 23.76
C LEU A 364 -12.30 -7.23 22.66
N GLY A 365 -11.16 -6.63 23.01
CA GLY A 365 -10.22 -6.04 22.05
C GLY A 365 -9.74 -6.99 20.95
N ALA A 366 -9.41 -8.24 21.29
CA ALA A 366 -8.98 -9.24 20.30
C ALA A 366 -10.07 -9.55 19.27
N TYR A 367 -11.33 -9.67 19.71
CA TYR A 367 -12.46 -9.96 18.82
C TYR A 367 -12.78 -8.77 17.91
N VAL A 368 -12.68 -7.55 18.42
CA VAL A 368 -12.85 -6.33 17.60
C VAL A 368 -11.79 -6.27 16.51
N ALA A 369 -10.52 -6.52 16.84
CA ALA A 369 -9.44 -6.54 15.87
C ALA A 369 -9.68 -7.60 14.77
N HIS A 370 -10.07 -8.82 15.15
CA HIS A 370 -10.34 -9.89 14.19
C HIS A 370 -11.60 -9.66 13.34
N ILE A 371 -12.67 -9.10 13.91
CA ILE A 371 -13.84 -8.64 13.13
C ILE A 371 -13.40 -7.58 12.13
N GLY A 372 -12.54 -6.64 12.54
CA GLY A 372 -11.97 -5.62 11.67
C GLY A 372 -11.25 -6.22 10.45
N ILE A 373 -10.40 -7.23 10.65
CA ILE A 373 -9.74 -7.95 9.53
C ILE A 373 -10.76 -8.64 8.62
N ALA A 374 -11.78 -9.28 9.18
CA ALA A 374 -12.81 -9.94 8.38
C ALA A 374 -13.60 -8.92 7.54
N LEU A 375 -13.98 -7.78 8.13
CA LEU A 375 -14.66 -6.69 7.42
C LEU A 375 -13.76 -6.04 6.38
N PHE A 376 -12.46 -5.88 6.67
CA PHE A 376 -11.49 -5.38 5.72
C PHE A 376 -11.43 -6.27 4.47
N ILE A 377 -11.29 -7.59 4.64
CA ILE A 377 -11.26 -8.53 3.49
C ILE A 377 -12.57 -8.49 2.70
N LEU A 378 -13.73 -8.44 3.38
CA LEU A 378 -15.02 -8.27 2.70
C LEU A 378 -15.12 -6.94 1.95
N GLY A 379 -14.56 -5.87 2.51
CA GLY A 379 -14.46 -4.55 1.87
C GLY A 379 -13.55 -4.57 0.64
N VAL A 380 -12.41 -5.28 0.71
CA VAL A 380 -11.50 -5.50 -0.44
C VAL A 380 -12.24 -6.20 -1.57
N ILE A 381 -12.94 -7.30 -1.27
CA ILE A 381 -13.74 -8.04 -2.25
C ILE A 381 -14.84 -7.15 -2.84
N GLY A 382 -15.53 -6.39 -2.00
CA GLY A 382 -16.56 -5.46 -2.45
C GLY A 382 -16.01 -4.37 -3.36
N SER A 383 -14.93 -3.71 -2.96
CA SER A 383 -14.29 -2.67 -3.76
C SER A 383 -13.81 -3.22 -5.11
N ALA A 384 -13.25 -4.42 -5.14
CA ALA A 384 -12.78 -5.04 -6.39
C ALA A 384 -13.93 -5.49 -7.30
N ALA A 385 -15.03 -5.99 -6.74
CA ALA A 385 -16.15 -6.52 -7.51
C ALA A 385 -17.16 -5.46 -7.98
N TYR A 386 -17.27 -4.33 -7.25
CA TYR A 386 -18.30 -3.32 -7.49
C TYR A 386 -17.75 -1.96 -7.97
N SER A 387 -16.44 -1.81 -8.13
CA SER A 387 -15.89 -0.60 -8.74
C SER A 387 -16.19 -0.58 -10.24
N THR A 388 -16.67 0.56 -10.73
CA THR A 388 -16.97 0.80 -12.14
C THR A 388 -16.37 2.14 -12.54
N GLU A 389 -15.68 2.17 -13.66
CA GLU A 389 -15.00 3.36 -14.18
C GLU A 389 -15.57 3.71 -15.56
N GLU A 390 -15.75 5.01 -15.83
CA GLU A 390 -16.26 5.53 -17.10
C GLU A 390 -15.55 6.86 -17.37
N ASP A 391 -14.88 6.95 -18.52
CA ASP A 391 -14.23 8.16 -18.98
C ASP A 391 -15.25 9.04 -19.71
N ILE A 392 -15.49 10.24 -19.17
CA ILE A 392 -16.49 11.17 -19.73
C ILE A 392 -15.90 12.54 -20.01
N ASP A 393 -16.10 13.03 -21.24
CA ASP A 393 -15.89 14.43 -21.57
C ASP A 393 -17.05 15.30 -21.04
N LEU A 394 -16.74 16.30 -20.22
CA LEU A 394 -17.71 17.27 -19.70
C LEU A 394 -17.52 18.63 -20.39
N VAL A 395 -18.43 18.96 -21.31
CA VAL A 395 -18.48 20.28 -21.94
C VAL A 395 -19.10 21.29 -20.97
N LYS A 396 -18.54 22.50 -20.92
CA LYS A 396 -18.97 23.53 -19.97
C LYS A 396 -20.46 23.86 -20.12
N ASN A 397 -21.20 23.78 -19.01
CA ASN A 397 -22.65 23.97 -18.90
C ASN A 397 -23.51 22.97 -19.67
N GLU A 398 -22.93 21.90 -20.22
CA GLU A 398 -23.69 20.82 -20.85
C GLU A 398 -23.84 19.63 -19.89
N PRO A 399 -25.07 19.15 -19.64
CA PRO A 399 -25.28 17.99 -18.79
C PRO A 399 -24.89 16.70 -19.52
N LYS A 400 -24.16 15.83 -18.81
CA LYS A 400 -23.85 14.46 -19.24
C LYS A 400 -24.27 13.48 -18.17
N GLU A 401 -24.84 12.36 -18.58
CA GLU A 401 -25.28 11.31 -17.66
C GLU A 401 -24.17 10.26 -17.51
N ALA A 402 -23.82 9.91 -16.27
CA ALA A 402 -22.94 8.77 -15.95
C ALA A 402 -23.37 8.14 -14.62
N PHE A 403 -23.34 6.82 -14.51
CA PHE A 403 -23.74 6.07 -13.30
C PHE A 403 -25.12 6.43 -12.71
N GLY A 404 -26.04 6.94 -13.56
CA GLY A 404 -27.37 7.43 -13.13
C GLY A 404 -27.33 8.78 -12.38
N TYR A 405 -26.28 9.56 -12.59
CA TYR A 405 -26.15 10.95 -12.16
C TYR A 405 -26.00 11.85 -13.39
N GLN A 406 -26.55 13.04 -13.30
CA GLN A 406 -26.33 14.11 -14.25
C GLN A 406 -25.16 14.96 -13.77
N LEU A 407 -24.07 14.98 -14.52
CA LEU A 407 -22.87 15.77 -14.26
C LEU A 407 -22.85 17.00 -15.15
N VAL A 408 -22.56 18.17 -14.57
CA VAL A 408 -22.45 19.44 -15.29
C VAL A 408 -21.15 20.12 -14.88
N PHE A 409 -20.23 20.31 -15.82
CA PHE A 409 -19.03 21.11 -15.57
C PHE A 409 -19.38 22.60 -15.66
N THR A 410 -19.25 23.33 -14.55
CA THR A 410 -19.65 24.76 -14.48
C THR A 410 -18.47 25.72 -14.73
N GLY A 411 -17.26 25.18 -14.82
CA GLY A 411 -16.02 25.92 -15.04
C GLY A 411 -14.97 25.59 -13.98
N PHE A 412 -13.84 26.30 -14.02
CA PHE A 412 -12.78 26.13 -13.05
C PHE A 412 -12.53 27.45 -12.30
N GLN A 413 -11.92 27.33 -11.12
CA GLN A 413 -11.43 28.46 -10.33
C GLN A 413 -9.94 28.26 -10.03
N PRO A 414 -9.10 29.27 -10.25
CA PRO A 414 -7.72 29.19 -9.82
C PRO A 414 -7.65 29.22 -8.29
N ILE A 415 -6.76 28.42 -7.72
CA ILE A 415 -6.44 28.34 -6.30
C ILE A 415 -4.93 28.47 -6.12
N GLU A 416 -4.48 28.66 -4.87
CA GLU A 416 -3.05 28.81 -4.53
C GLU A 416 -2.29 29.82 -5.44
N ASN A 417 -2.78 31.07 -5.53
CA ASN A 417 -2.17 32.12 -6.37
C ASN A 417 -2.10 31.78 -7.88
N ASN A 418 -3.10 31.08 -8.41
CA ASN A 418 -3.22 30.67 -9.81
C ASN A 418 -2.21 29.59 -10.26
N THR A 419 -1.60 28.87 -9.33
CA THR A 419 -0.74 27.72 -9.66
C THR A 419 -1.53 26.43 -9.80
N LYS A 420 -2.68 26.31 -9.11
CA LYS A 420 -3.59 25.18 -9.22
C LYS A 420 -4.98 25.58 -9.67
N TYR A 421 -5.73 24.64 -10.24
CA TYR A 421 -7.07 24.90 -10.76
C TYR A 421 -8.05 23.85 -10.24
N ALA A 422 -9.13 24.31 -9.60
CA ALA A 422 -10.22 23.47 -9.13
C ALA A 422 -11.36 23.49 -10.15
N PHE A 423 -11.73 22.33 -10.68
CA PHE A 423 -12.71 22.15 -11.75
C PHE A 423 -14.08 21.83 -11.15
N ASN A 424 -15.00 22.78 -11.16
CA ASN A 424 -16.30 22.64 -10.51
C ASN A 424 -17.26 21.78 -11.34
N ILE A 425 -17.75 20.70 -10.74
CA ILE A 425 -18.68 19.76 -11.34
C ILE A 425 -19.88 19.60 -10.41
N ASP A 426 -21.06 19.94 -10.93
CA ASP A 426 -22.33 19.69 -10.25
C ASP A 426 -22.82 18.29 -10.60
N ILE A 427 -23.10 17.48 -9.58
CA ILE A 427 -23.58 16.10 -9.66
C ILE A 427 -25.02 16.08 -9.14
N LYS A 428 -25.98 15.79 -10.01
CA LYS A 428 -27.40 15.77 -9.70
C LYS A 428 -27.98 14.36 -9.74
N LYS A 429 -28.81 14.03 -8.74
CA LYS A 429 -29.61 12.78 -8.69
C LYS A 429 -31.00 13.07 -8.14
N GLY A 430 -31.99 13.05 -9.02
CA GLY A 430 -33.33 13.52 -8.69
C GLY A 430 -33.28 14.98 -8.26
N ASP A 431 -33.78 15.27 -7.05
CA ASP A 431 -33.81 16.63 -6.48
C ASP A 431 -32.54 17.04 -5.74
N LYS A 432 -31.60 16.11 -5.52
CA LYS A 432 -30.36 16.40 -4.82
C LYS A 432 -29.28 16.85 -5.79
N VAL A 433 -28.63 17.97 -5.47
CA VAL A 433 -27.47 18.50 -6.19
C VAL A 433 -26.29 18.52 -5.22
N TYR A 434 -25.18 17.96 -5.65
CA TYR A 434 -23.90 17.99 -4.97
C TYR A 434 -22.91 18.73 -5.87
N SER A 435 -21.95 19.44 -5.31
CA SER A 435 -20.88 20.08 -6.09
C SER A 435 -19.55 19.54 -5.61
N VAL A 436 -18.72 19.12 -6.54
CA VAL A 436 -17.35 18.64 -6.29
C VAL A 436 -16.36 19.42 -7.14
N SER A 437 -15.13 19.53 -6.66
CA SER A 437 -14.10 20.31 -7.32
C SER A 437 -12.76 19.56 -7.33
N PRO A 438 -12.57 18.58 -8.24
CA PRO A 438 -11.25 18.00 -8.45
C PRO A 438 -10.22 19.08 -8.82
N VAL A 439 -8.97 18.88 -8.42
CA VAL A 439 -7.87 19.83 -8.67
C VAL A 439 -6.91 19.25 -9.68
N MET A 440 -6.44 20.09 -10.60
CA MET A 440 -5.41 19.71 -11.56
C MET A 440 -4.46 20.89 -11.81
N TYR A 441 -3.17 20.58 -11.95
CA TYR A 441 -2.12 21.58 -12.14
C TYR A 441 -0.85 20.98 -12.72
N ILE A 442 0.02 21.83 -13.27
CA ILE A 442 1.36 21.41 -13.69
C ILE A 442 2.31 21.66 -12.52
N SER A 443 2.98 20.60 -12.07
CA SER A 443 3.92 20.65 -10.96
C SER A 443 5.24 21.31 -11.36
N GLU A 444 5.72 22.26 -10.56
CA GLU A 444 7.07 22.82 -10.72
C GLU A 444 8.18 21.79 -10.41
N PHE A 445 7.87 20.72 -9.66
CA PHE A 445 8.83 19.68 -9.27
C PHE A 445 9.34 18.86 -10.48
N ASN A 446 8.43 18.40 -11.34
CA ASN A 446 8.76 17.52 -12.49
C ASN A 446 8.13 17.97 -13.81
N ASN A 447 7.49 19.15 -13.85
CA ASN A 447 6.71 19.64 -15.00
C ASN A 447 5.61 18.64 -15.46
N GLY A 448 5.19 17.76 -14.56
CA GLY A 448 4.15 16.76 -14.80
C GLY A 448 2.77 17.28 -14.39
N LEU A 449 1.74 16.74 -15.02
CA LEU A 449 0.35 17.01 -14.66
C LEU A 449 0.01 16.29 -13.34
N MET A 450 -0.30 17.07 -12.31
CA MET A 450 -0.81 16.60 -11.03
C MET A 450 -2.32 16.64 -11.02
N ARG A 451 -2.92 15.64 -10.37
CA ARG A 451 -4.37 15.45 -10.28
C ARG A 451 -4.71 15.09 -8.84
N GLU A 452 -5.62 15.83 -8.25
CA GLU A 452 -6.20 15.54 -6.94
C GLU A 452 -7.70 15.30 -7.17
N PRO A 453 -8.17 14.05 -7.04
CA PRO A 453 -9.57 13.72 -7.27
C PRO A 453 -10.48 14.33 -6.23
N ALA A 454 -11.74 14.54 -6.61
CA ALA A 454 -12.79 14.84 -5.65
C ALA A 454 -13.62 13.59 -5.36
N ILE A 455 -13.87 13.34 -4.08
CA ILE A 455 -14.61 12.18 -3.61
C ILE A 455 -15.92 12.65 -2.99
N LEU A 456 -17.04 12.27 -3.60
CA LEU A 456 -18.36 12.44 -3.00
C LEU A 456 -18.76 11.15 -2.28
N THR A 457 -18.53 11.11 -0.99
CA THR A 457 -18.92 9.99 -0.13
C THR A 457 -20.42 10.01 0.16
N THR A 458 -21.09 8.90 -0.12
CA THR A 458 -22.49 8.67 0.27
C THR A 458 -22.57 7.52 1.27
N LEU A 459 -23.78 7.18 1.76
CA LEU A 459 -23.93 6.10 2.73
C LEU A 459 -23.51 4.72 2.19
N THR A 460 -23.62 4.48 0.87
CA THR A 460 -23.42 3.15 0.28
C THR A 460 -22.39 3.10 -0.84
N ARG A 461 -21.89 4.25 -1.31
CA ARG A 461 -20.91 4.34 -2.40
C ARG A 461 -20.18 5.67 -2.35
N ASP A 462 -19.00 5.70 -2.94
CA ASP A 462 -18.27 6.92 -3.20
C ASP A 462 -18.29 7.19 -4.70
N ILE A 463 -18.48 8.45 -5.08
CA ILE A 463 -18.31 8.89 -6.47
C ILE A 463 -16.95 9.56 -6.56
N TYR A 464 -16.05 8.92 -7.30
CA TYR A 464 -14.69 9.39 -7.51
C TYR A 464 -14.63 10.17 -8.82
N VAL A 465 -14.24 11.44 -8.75
CA VAL A 465 -14.12 12.31 -9.92
C VAL A 465 -12.65 12.71 -10.05
N SER A 466 -11.95 12.08 -10.99
CA SER A 466 -10.53 12.33 -11.27
C SER A 466 -10.39 13.10 -12.59
N PRO A 467 -9.73 14.27 -12.60
CA PRO A 467 -9.58 15.06 -13.82
C PRO A 467 -8.49 14.42 -14.70
N LEU A 468 -8.82 14.07 -15.94
CA LEU A 468 -7.84 13.50 -16.88
C LEU A 468 -7.10 14.58 -17.68
N GLY A 469 -7.80 15.62 -18.08
CA GLY A 469 -7.24 16.71 -18.85
C GLY A 469 -8.23 17.85 -18.99
N TYR A 470 -7.76 18.98 -19.51
CA TYR A 470 -8.58 20.13 -19.83
C TYR A 470 -8.11 20.71 -21.15
N GLU A 471 -9.05 20.87 -22.09
CA GLU A 471 -8.80 21.54 -23.35
C GLU A 471 -9.65 22.81 -23.41
N ASP A 472 -8.97 23.96 -23.54
CA ASP A 472 -9.64 25.23 -23.74
C ASP A 472 -9.87 25.45 -25.24
N GLN A 473 -11.12 25.27 -25.68
CA GLN A 473 -11.52 25.52 -27.08
C GLN A 473 -11.21 26.95 -27.54
N SER A 474 -10.98 27.91 -26.65
CA SER A 474 -10.65 29.29 -27.01
C SER A 474 -9.18 29.50 -27.40
N GLN A 475 -8.27 28.59 -27.02
CA GLN A 475 -6.83 28.70 -27.31
C GLN A 475 -6.35 27.75 -28.42
N SER A 476 -7.16 26.76 -28.81
CA SER A 476 -6.87 25.89 -29.95
C SER A 476 -7.15 26.59 -31.29
N GLN A 477 -6.29 27.52 -31.70
CA GLN A 477 -6.12 27.83 -33.15
C GLN A 477 -5.37 26.69 -33.86
N VAL A 478 -5.78 25.45 -33.63
CA VAL A 478 -5.43 24.33 -34.50
C VAL A 478 -6.53 24.32 -35.57
N GLN A 479 -6.22 24.78 -36.79
CA GLN A 479 -7.10 24.55 -37.93
C GLN A 479 -7.16 23.04 -38.19
N GLY A 480 -8.15 22.34 -37.64
CA GLY A 480 -8.39 20.91 -37.85
C GLY A 480 -9.61 20.40 -37.08
N GLU A 481 -10.23 19.33 -37.58
CA GLU A 481 -11.30 18.60 -36.89
C GLU A 481 -10.67 17.58 -35.92
N THR A 482 -11.01 17.66 -34.63
CA THR A 482 -10.58 16.66 -33.63
C THR A 482 -11.49 15.45 -33.70
N VAL A 483 -10.91 14.26 -33.78
CA VAL A 483 -11.64 13.00 -33.90
C VAL A 483 -11.14 11.97 -32.90
N ASN A 484 -12.05 11.49 -32.04
CA ASN A 484 -11.80 10.37 -31.14
C ASN A 484 -12.04 9.04 -31.87
N LEU A 485 -11.14 8.08 -31.67
CA LEU A 485 -11.18 6.73 -32.23
C LEU A 485 -10.93 5.72 -31.10
N GLU A 486 -11.82 4.74 -30.91
CA GLU A 486 -11.57 3.60 -30.03
C GLU A 486 -10.77 2.50 -30.75
N LEU A 487 -10.23 1.54 -30.01
CA LEU A 487 -9.40 0.48 -30.57
C LEU A 487 -10.19 -0.34 -31.60
N GLY A 488 -9.75 -0.31 -32.86
CA GLY A 488 -10.44 -0.96 -33.98
C GLY A 488 -11.46 -0.06 -34.70
N ASP A 489 -11.72 1.16 -34.20
CA ASP A 489 -12.54 2.13 -34.91
C ASP A 489 -11.83 2.69 -36.14
N SER A 490 -12.64 3.14 -37.09
CA SER A 490 -12.15 3.89 -38.23
C SER A 490 -13.07 5.06 -38.55
N LYS A 491 -12.48 6.20 -38.95
CA LYS A 491 -13.21 7.41 -39.33
C LYS A 491 -12.61 8.03 -40.57
N GLU A 492 -13.46 8.63 -41.39
CA GLU A 492 -13.07 9.24 -42.65
C GLU A 492 -13.05 10.77 -42.48
N ILE A 493 -11.90 11.38 -42.77
CA ILE A 493 -11.67 12.82 -42.67
C ILE A 493 -11.05 13.27 -44.00
N ASP A 494 -11.68 14.21 -44.70
CA ASP A 494 -11.21 14.78 -45.98
C ASP A 494 -10.80 13.72 -47.04
N GLY A 495 -11.57 12.63 -47.15
CA GLY A 495 -11.31 11.54 -48.10
C GLY A 495 -10.16 10.60 -47.69
N VAL A 496 -9.75 10.67 -46.42
CA VAL A 496 -8.75 9.80 -45.81
C VAL A 496 -9.40 9.00 -44.69
N LYS A 497 -9.43 7.66 -44.83
CA LYS A 497 -9.91 6.76 -43.78
C LYS A 497 -8.77 6.45 -42.82
N ILE A 498 -8.91 6.85 -41.56
CA ILE A 498 -7.96 6.58 -40.48
C ILE A 498 -8.55 5.49 -39.59
N GLU A 499 -7.84 4.39 -39.42
CA GLU A 499 -8.19 3.30 -38.53
C GLU A 499 -7.17 3.21 -37.40
N TYR A 500 -7.64 3.14 -36.16
CA TYR A 500 -6.79 2.99 -34.99
C TYR A 500 -6.59 1.51 -34.64
N LYS A 501 -5.33 1.05 -34.70
CA LYS A 501 -5.00 -0.38 -34.56
C LYS A 501 -4.51 -0.75 -33.18
N ASP A 502 -3.65 0.06 -32.59
CA ASP A 502 -2.95 -0.29 -31.35
C ASP A 502 -2.25 0.94 -30.75
N PHE A 503 -1.86 0.85 -29.48
CA PHE A 503 -1.01 1.83 -28.82
C PHE A 503 0.24 1.16 -28.26
N ASP A 504 1.40 1.64 -28.67
CA ASP A 504 2.66 1.23 -28.07
C ASP A 504 2.86 2.00 -26.75
N LYS A 505 2.61 1.32 -25.62
CA LYS A 505 2.81 1.87 -24.28
C LYS A 505 4.19 1.44 -23.76
N PRO A 506 5.03 2.38 -23.32
CA PRO A 506 6.24 2.03 -22.58
C PRO A 506 5.87 1.40 -21.24
N GLU A 507 6.79 0.63 -20.67
CA GLU A 507 6.61 0.10 -19.31
C GLU A 507 6.38 1.25 -18.31
N MET A 508 5.39 1.07 -17.44
CA MET A 508 4.98 2.09 -16.46
C MET A 508 6.12 2.47 -15.50
N SER A 509 7.02 1.53 -15.22
CA SER A 509 8.28 1.75 -14.49
C SER A 509 9.17 2.81 -15.14
N VAL A 510 9.31 2.78 -16.47
CA VAL A 510 10.12 3.74 -17.23
C VAL A 510 9.45 5.12 -17.28
N MET A 511 8.13 5.16 -17.42
CA MET A 511 7.37 6.43 -17.41
C MET A 511 7.41 7.13 -16.05
N MET A 512 7.27 6.37 -14.96
CA MET A 512 7.34 6.87 -13.59
C MET A 512 8.77 7.28 -13.18
N GLY A 513 9.78 6.51 -13.62
CA GLY A 513 11.20 6.75 -13.31
C GLY A 513 11.87 7.86 -14.13
N GLY A 514 11.12 8.50 -15.05
CA GLY A 514 11.62 9.65 -15.79
C GLY A 514 12.67 9.35 -16.87
N GLY A 515 12.96 8.08 -17.17
CA GLY A 515 13.90 7.67 -18.21
C GLY A 515 13.41 7.93 -19.64
N ASP A 516 14.27 7.69 -20.62
CA ASP A 516 13.94 7.81 -22.04
C ASP A 516 12.84 6.81 -22.42
N PHE A 517 11.76 7.31 -23.01
CA PHE A 517 10.74 6.44 -23.56
C PHE A 517 10.11 7.02 -24.82
N GLN A 518 9.56 6.11 -25.62
CA GLN A 518 8.76 6.45 -26.79
C GLN A 518 7.41 5.78 -26.64
N MET A 519 6.35 6.55 -26.85
CA MET A 519 4.98 6.06 -26.83
C MET A 519 4.29 6.54 -28.10
N GLY A 520 3.41 5.74 -28.67
CA GLY A 520 2.75 6.16 -29.89
C GLY A 520 1.61 5.29 -30.31
N THR A 521 0.88 5.80 -31.28
CA THR A 521 -0.33 5.18 -31.79
C THR A 521 -0.02 4.52 -33.12
N LYS A 522 -0.49 3.30 -33.34
CA LYS A 522 -0.43 2.62 -34.64
C LYS A 522 -1.72 2.89 -35.41
N LEU A 523 -1.61 3.60 -36.52
CA LEU A 523 -2.72 3.95 -37.41
C LEU A 523 -2.56 3.26 -38.75
N VAL A 524 -3.68 2.86 -39.34
CA VAL A 524 -3.76 2.53 -40.77
C VAL A 524 -4.52 3.66 -41.45
N ILE A 525 -3.81 4.40 -42.31
CA ILE A 525 -4.34 5.52 -43.06
C ILE A 525 -4.57 5.05 -44.49
N THR A 526 -5.81 5.08 -44.96
CA THR A 526 -6.18 4.69 -46.33
C THR A 526 -6.64 5.91 -47.11
N LYS A 527 -5.94 6.22 -48.20
CA LYS A 527 -6.26 7.30 -49.13
C LYS A 527 -6.19 6.78 -50.56
N ASP A 528 -7.20 7.09 -51.37
CA ASP A 528 -7.26 6.69 -52.79
C ASP A 528 -7.04 5.17 -53.03
N GLY A 529 -7.55 4.33 -52.12
CA GLY A 529 -7.44 2.87 -52.21
C GLY A 529 -6.07 2.29 -51.83
N LYS A 530 -5.13 3.10 -51.34
CA LYS A 530 -3.83 2.65 -50.79
C LYS A 530 -3.80 2.85 -49.28
N SER A 531 -3.36 1.82 -48.57
CA SER A 531 -3.22 1.85 -47.11
C SER A 531 -1.76 2.05 -46.70
N TYR A 532 -1.55 2.91 -45.70
CA TYR A 532 -0.26 3.29 -45.13
C TYR A 532 -0.30 3.05 -43.63
N ASN A 533 0.73 2.41 -43.08
CA ASN A 533 0.90 2.32 -41.64
C ASN A 533 1.61 3.59 -41.16
N ALA A 534 1.01 4.27 -40.19
CA ALA A 534 1.55 5.46 -39.55
C ALA A 534 1.74 5.19 -38.05
N GLU A 535 2.91 5.54 -37.54
CA GLU A 535 3.24 5.41 -36.13
C GLU A 535 3.69 6.78 -35.61
N PRO A 536 2.77 7.72 -35.36
CA PRO A 536 3.10 8.93 -34.61
C PRO A 536 3.62 8.57 -33.23
N LEU A 537 4.85 9.00 -32.94
CA LEU A 537 5.55 8.75 -31.68
C LEU A 537 5.74 10.06 -30.92
N ILE A 538 5.49 10.02 -29.62
CA ILE A 538 5.95 11.02 -28.65
C ILE A 538 7.20 10.44 -27.99
N LYS A 539 8.29 11.19 -28.05
CA LYS A 539 9.55 10.85 -27.37
C LYS A 539 9.74 11.75 -26.16
N LYS A 540 10.07 11.14 -25.03
CA LYS A 540 10.70 11.84 -23.91
C LYS A 540 12.18 11.49 -23.94
N GLU A 541 13.01 12.51 -24.12
CA GLU A 541 14.47 12.43 -23.99
C GLU A 541 14.84 13.09 -22.66
N GLY A 542 15.55 12.37 -21.80
CA GLY A 542 15.93 12.72 -20.43
C GLY A 542 17.11 13.69 -20.33
#